data_AF-A0A8U8B9Z5-F1
#
_entry.id   AF-A0A8U8B9Z5-F1
#
_cell.length_a   1.000
_cell.length_b   1.000
_cell.length_c   1.000
_cell.angle_alpha   90.00
_cell.angle_beta   90.00
_cell.angle_gamma   90.00
#
_symmetry.space_group_name_H-M   'P 1'
#
loop_
_entity.id
_entity.type
_entity.pdbx_description
1 polymer ?
#
loop_
_entity_poly.entity_id
_entity_poly.type
_entity_poly.pdbx_seq_one_letter_code
_entity_poly.pdbx_strand_id
1 'polypeptide(L)'
;MPTGCSPRDTHPRVHPTSPGIASCSQCCLGITPCTQCHPTPPGLTLGAQGLSGGLRLANGNGSCRGRVEVRLGGTWGTVCDDDWDFPDAQVVCRQLGCGTALAATVLGSFGYGSGPVLLDNVGCGGGEARLADCFHLGWGQHNCGHHEDAGVILTFNGSYQQMSPPREE
;
A
#
# COMPACT_ATOMS: atom_id res chain seq x y z
N MET A 1 -16.91 44.83 -26.80
CA MET A 1 -17.12 45.28 -25.40
C MET A 1 -18.41 44.63 -24.92
N PRO A 2 -18.48 44.01 -23.73
CA PRO A 2 -17.81 44.44 -22.49
C PRO A 2 -16.89 43.34 -21.88
N THR A 3 -15.70 43.74 -21.38
CA THR A 3 -15.26 43.68 -19.96
C THR A 3 -15.11 42.25 -19.43
N GLY A 4 -13.92 41.67 -19.28
CA GLY A 4 -12.82 42.19 -18.47
C GLY A 4 -13.09 41.95 -16.99
N CYS A 5 -12.39 40.99 -16.37
CA CYS A 5 -12.09 40.99 -14.94
C CYS A 5 -10.67 40.46 -14.74
N SER A 6 -9.73 41.40 -14.52
CA SER A 6 -8.44 41.17 -13.89
C SER A 6 -8.62 41.33 -12.34
N PRO A 7 -7.59 41.27 -11.48
CA PRO A 7 -7.53 40.38 -10.33
C PRO A 7 -7.80 41.09 -8.98
N ARG A 8 -7.96 40.27 -7.93
CA ARG A 8 -8.09 40.58 -6.48
C ARG A 8 -9.52 40.88 -6.03
N ASP A 9 -10.10 39.95 -5.26
CA ASP A 9 -10.39 40.18 -3.84
C ASP A 9 -10.76 38.86 -3.12
N THR A 10 -9.89 38.53 -2.17
CA THR A 10 -10.13 37.89 -0.85
C THR A 10 -11.21 36.80 -0.70
N HIS A 11 -10.78 35.54 -0.46
CA HIS A 11 -10.96 34.75 0.79
C HIS A 11 -10.72 33.23 0.55
N PRO A 12 -10.41 32.41 1.58
CA PRO A 12 -9.66 32.61 2.82
C PRO A 12 -8.37 31.75 2.85
N ARG A 13 -7.47 32.00 3.81
CA ARG A 13 -6.42 31.03 4.17
C ARG A 13 -7.08 29.71 4.56
N VAL A 14 -6.80 28.63 3.84
CA VAL A 14 -7.00 27.27 4.33
C VAL A 14 -5.63 26.61 4.39
N HIS A 15 -5.09 26.52 5.61
CA HIS A 15 -4.00 25.61 5.94
C HIS A 15 -4.59 24.29 6.47
N PRO A 16 -3.81 23.20 6.48
CA PRO A 16 -4.22 21.93 5.88
C PRO A 16 -4.49 20.85 6.92
N THR A 17 -5.53 20.04 6.75
CA THR A 17 -5.62 18.70 7.37
C THR A 17 -6.64 17.82 6.62
N SER A 18 -6.22 17.17 5.54
CA SER A 18 -6.60 15.78 5.19
C SER A 18 -6.21 15.46 3.74
N PRO A 19 -5.38 14.43 3.51
CA PRO A 19 -5.07 13.94 2.17
C PRO A 19 -6.15 12.94 1.75
N GLY A 20 -7.22 13.45 1.15
CA GLY A 20 -8.18 12.66 0.40
C GLY A 20 -8.12 13.10 -1.05
N ILE A 21 -7.44 12.32 -1.89
CA ILE A 21 -7.31 12.56 -3.33
C ILE A 21 -8.71 12.50 -3.93
N ALA A 22 -9.25 13.64 -4.36
CA ALA A 22 -10.46 13.68 -5.16
C ALA A 22 -10.12 13.22 -6.58
N SER A 23 -10.49 11.99 -6.94
CA SER A 23 -10.53 11.57 -8.35
C SER A 23 -11.81 12.09 -8.97
N CYS A 24 -11.69 12.98 -9.96
CA CYS A 24 -12.81 13.61 -10.64
C CYS A 24 -12.99 12.94 -12.01
N SER A 25 -13.57 11.73 -12.01
CA SER A 25 -13.92 11.08 -13.27
C SER A 25 -15.29 11.57 -13.76
N GLN A 26 -15.20 12.54 -14.68
CA GLN A 26 -16.22 13.05 -15.59
C GLN A 26 -17.21 14.11 -15.08
N CYS A 27 -16.87 15.36 -15.39
CA CYS A 27 -17.85 16.42 -15.67
C CYS A 27 -18.60 16.07 -16.97
N CYS A 28 -19.92 15.91 -16.92
CA CYS A 28 -20.74 15.93 -18.13
C CYS A 28 -21.00 17.37 -18.58
N LEU A 29 -20.47 17.69 -19.76
CA LEU A 29 -20.94 18.68 -20.74
C LEU A 29 -21.90 19.77 -20.23
N GLY A 30 -21.32 20.91 -19.84
CA GLY A 30 -21.97 22.21 -19.91
C GLY A 30 -22.87 22.60 -18.74
N ILE A 31 -22.51 23.74 -18.13
CA ILE A 31 -23.38 24.72 -17.45
C ILE A 31 -23.58 24.57 -15.91
N THR A 32 -23.07 23.56 -15.20
CA THR A 32 -23.19 23.54 -13.72
C THR A 32 -21.84 23.33 -13.00
N PRO A 33 -21.43 24.20 -12.06
CA PRO A 33 -20.26 23.91 -11.21
C PRO A 33 -20.60 22.78 -10.24
N CYS A 34 -19.73 21.77 -10.14
CA CYS A 34 -19.87 20.68 -9.16
C CYS A 34 -19.73 21.22 -7.74
N THR A 35 -20.82 21.71 -7.14
CA THR A 35 -20.85 22.19 -5.75
C THR A 35 -21.33 21.13 -4.76
N GLN A 36 -21.64 19.90 -5.23
CA GLN A 36 -22.08 18.82 -4.33
C GLN A 36 -21.47 17.47 -4.71
N CYS A 37 -20.71 16.91 -3.77
CA CYS A 37 -20.39 15.49 -3.69
C CYS A 37 -21.51 14.80 -2.92
N HIS A 38 -22.20 13.83 -3.52
CA HIS A 38 -23.18 13.03 -2.80
C HIS A 38 -22.47 11.89 -2.05
N PRO A 39 -22.78 11.64 -0.77
CA PRO A 39 -22.37 10.40 -0.12
C PRO A 39 -23.10 9.22 -0.75
N THR A 40 -22.38 8.12 -0.98
CA THR A 40 -22.96 6.83 -1.38
C THR A 40 -23.99 6.35 -0.35
N PRO A 41 -25.08 5.66 -0.76
CA PRO A 41 -26.11 5.21 0.16
C PRO A 41 -25.55 4.19 1.17
N PRO A 42 -25.92 4.28 2.46
CA PRO A 42 -25.53 3.28 3.46
C PRO A 42 -26.37 2.03 3.26
N GLY A 43 -25.80 1.01 2.61
CA GLY A 43 -26.56 -0.19 2.29
C GLY A 43 -25.68 -1.31 1.77
N LEU A 44 -24.81 -1.84 2.65
CA LEU A 44 -24.45 -3.25 2.82
C LEU A 44 -23.39 -3.31 3.93
N THR A 45 -23.82 -3.23 5.18
CA THR A 45 -22.98 -3.56 6.34
C THR A 45 -22.84 -5.08 6.42
N LEU A 46 -21.92 -5.63 5.62
CA LEU A 46 -21.18 -6.82 6.02
C LEU A 46 -20.12 -6.32 7.02
N GLY A 47 -20.09 -6.88 8.23
CA GLY A 47 -19.31 -6.37 9.35
C GLY A 47 -17.90 -5.91 8.98
N ALA A 48 -17.47 -4.79 9.54
CA ALA A 48 -16.15 -4.19 9.41
C ALA A 48 -15.02 -5.02 10.08
N GLN A 49 -15.06 -6.34 9.91
CA GLN A 49 -14.01 -7.29 10.20
C GLN A 49 -14.02 -8.34 9.06
N GLY A 50 -13.26 -8.12 7.98
CA GLY A 50 -13.24 -9.12 6.91
C GLY A 50 -12.42 -8.86 5.64
N LEU A 51 -11.98 -7.65 5.32
CA LEU A 51 -11.16 -7.36 4.11
C LEU A 51 -9.99 -6.42 4.40
N SER A 52 -9.47 -6.40 5.63
CA SER A 52 -8.19 -5.76 5.91
C SER A 52 -7.09 -6.63 5.32
N GLY A 53 -6.68 -6.34 4.08
CA GLY A 53 -5.52 -6.97 3.46
C GLY A 53 -4.32 -6.89 4.41
N GLY A 54 -3.92 -8.04 4.94
CA GLY A 54 -2.79 -8.14 5.86
C GLY A 54 -1.47 -8.17 5.09
N LEU A 55 -0.39 -7.69 5.71
CA LEU A 55 0.97 -7.79 5.19
C LEU A 55 1.87 -8.31 6.31
N ARG A 56 2.74 -9.27 6.00
CA ARG A 56 3.76 -9.77 6.93
C ARG A 56 5.04 -10.14 6.19
N LEU A 57 6.13 -10.23 6.95
CA LEU A 57 7.39 -10.78 6.48
C LEU A 57 7.62 -12.16 7.10
N ALA A 58 7.94 -13.14 6.28
CA ALA A 58 8.23 -14.50 6.70
C ALA A 58 9.70 -14.86 6.50
N ASN A 59 10.21 -15.80 7.31
CA ASN A 59 11.56 -16.38 7.19
C ASN A 59 12.72 -15.36 7.20
N GLY A 60 12.50 -14.18 7.77
CA GLY A 60 13.55 -13.22 8.07
C GLY A 60 14.15 -13.42 9.46
N ASN A 61 15.40 -13.00 9.62
CA ASN A 61 16.00 -12.85 10.94
C ASN A 61 15.59 -11.49 11.54
N GLY A 62 14.38 -11.41 12.10
CA GLY A 62 13.77 -10.19 12.65
C GLY A 62 12.50 -9.73 11.91
N SER A 63 11.87 -8.66 12.40
CA SER A 63 10.56 -8.18 11.90
C SER A 63 10.59 -7.33 10.63
N CYS A 64 11.76 -6.77 10.24
CA CYS A 64 11.90 -5.83 9.11
C CYS A 64 12.71 -6.42 7.95
N ARG A 65 12.70 -7.75 7.80
CA ARG A 65 13.33 -8.49 6.69
C ARG A 65 12.54 -9.76 6.43
N GLY A 66 12.41 -10.21 5.20
CA GLY A 66 11.80 -11.51 4.89
C GLY A 66 11.08 -11.56 3.55
N ARG A 67 10.53 -12.74 3.24
CA ARG A 67 9.59 -12.95 2.12
C ARG A 67 8.31 -12.16 2.39
N VAL A 68 7.81 -11.48 1.38
CA VAL A 68 6.57 -10.70 1.48
C VAL A 68 5.38 -11.64 1.33
N GLU A 69 4.46 -11.59 2.31
CA GLU A 69 3.19 -12.30 2.22
C GLU A 69 2.03 -11.35 2.48
N VAL A 70 1.00 -11.46 1.64
CA VAL A 70 -0.26 -10.69 1.74
C VAL A 70 -1.42 -11.59 2.12
N ARG A 71 -2.46 -11.03 2.74
CA ARG A 71 -3.64 -11.79 3.18
C ARG A 71 -4.89 -11.38 2.40
N LEU A 72 -5.51 -12.33 1.72
CA LEU A 72 -6.79 -12.18 1.02
C LEU A 72 -7.80 -13.20 1.53
N GLY A 73 -9.00 -12.76 1.93
CA GLY A 73 -10.07 -13.68 2.33
C GLY A 73 -9.73 -14.63 3.49
N GLY A 74 -8.77 -14.24 4.34
CA GLY A 74 -8.31 -15.08 5.44
C GLY A 74 -7.05 -15.90 5.17
N THR A 75 -6.68 -16.06 3.90
CA THR A 75 -5.56 -16.87 3.41
C THR A 75 -4.32 -16.01 3.19
N TRP A 76 -3.17 -16.50 3.64
CA TRP A 76 -1.87 -15.90 3.34
C TRP A 76 -1.30 -16.47 2.04
N GLY A 77 -0.71 -15.62 1.23
CA GLY A 77 -0.02 -16.01 0.00
C GLY A 77 1.14 -15.08 -0.31
N THR A 78 1.96 -15.48 -1.26
CA THR A 78 3.21 -14.79 -1.62
C THR A 78 2.99 -13.77 -2.73
N VAL A 79 4.04 -13.01 -3.03
CA VAL A 79 4.10 -12.04 -4.12
C VAL A 79 5.18 -12.51 -5.09
N CYS A 80 4.91 -12.51 -6.40
CA CYS A 80 5.92 -12.81 -7.40
C CYS A 80 6.93 -11.66 -7.54
N ASP A 81 8.15 -11.98 -7.95
CA ASP A 81 9.24 -11.04 -8.17
C ASP A 81 9.29 -10.39 -9.56
N ASP A 82 8.38 -10.76 -10.47
CA ASP A 82 8.19 -10.08 -11.74
C ASP A 82 7.79 -8.61 -11.51
N ASP A 83 8.56 -7.69 -12.10
CA ASP A 83 8.53 -6.24 -11.90
C ASP A 83 8.76 -5.76 -10.44
N TRP A 84 9.10 -6.66 -9.50
CA TRP A 84 9.29 -6.32 -8.10
C TRP A 84 10.50 -5.42 -7.85
N ASP A 85 10.26 -4.20 -7.37
CA ASP A 85 11.27 -3.16 -7.33
C ASP A 85 11.31 -2.34 -6.01
N PHE A 86 12.14 -1.30 -6.03
CA PHE A 86 12.40 -0.48 -4.85
C PHE A 86 11.17 0.33 -4.38
N PRO A 87 10.41 1.01 -5.25
CA PRO A 87 9.08 1.54 -4.91
C PRO A 87 8.16 0.56 -4.18
N ASP A 88 8.09 -0.70 -4.61
CA ASP A 88 7.26 -1.70 -3.93
C ASP A 88 7.75 -1.98 -2.51
N ALA A 89 9.07 -2.15 -2.36
CA ALA A 89 9.70 -2.34 -1.06
C ALA A 89 9.49 -1.13 -0.12
N GLN A 90 9.40 0.11 -0.65
CA GLN A 90 9.08 1.29 0.14
C GLN A 90 7.65 1.26 0.68
N VAL A 91 6.68 0.83 -0.13
CA VAL A 91 5.29 0.67 0.31
C VAL A 91 5.21 -0.38 1.41
N VAL A 92 5.86 -1.53 1.23
CA VAL A 92 5.98 -2.58 2.28
C VAL A 92 6.57 -2.01 3.56
N CYS A 93 7.65 -1.23 3.45
CA CYS A 93 8.32 -0.64 4.59
C CYS A 93 7.41 0.27 5.41
N ARG A 94 6.74 1.21 4.73
CA ARG A 94 5.80 2.14 5.36
C ARG A 94 4.60 1.40 5.96
N GLN A 95 4.06 0.42 5.25
CA GLN A 95 2.91 -0.36 5.73
C GLN A 95 3.21 -1.15 7.00
N LEU A 96 4.45 -1.64 7.15
CA LEU A 96 4.90 -2.37 8.34
C LEU A 96 5.43 -1.48 9.47
N GLY A 97 5.56 -0.17 9.25
CA GLY A 97 6.18 0.74 10.22
C GLY A 97 7.67 0.48 10.45
N CYS A 98 8.33 -0.20 9.52
CA CYS A 98 9.79 -0.30 9.49
C CYS A 98 10.38 1.04 9.01
N GLY A 99 11.71 1.19 9.08
CA GLY A 99 12.36 2.47 8.80
C GLY A 99 12.34 2.81 7.32
N THR A 100 13.35 2.34 6.60
CA THR A 100 13.58 2.60 5.19
C THR A 100 13.82 1.30 4.45
N ALA A 101 13.39 1.22 3.19
CA ALA A 101 13.72 0.10 2.33
C ALA A 101 15.21 0.12 1.98
N LEU A 102 15.87 -1.03 2.11
CA LEU A 102 17.25 -1.25 1.71
C LEU A 102 17.34 -2.08 0.43
N ALA A 103 16.45 -3.06 0.27
CA ALA A 103 16.40 -3.90 -0.92
C ALA A 103 15.01 -4.48 -1.16
N ALA A 104 14.66 -4.61 -2.44
CA ALA A 104 13.69 -5.56 -2.98
C ALA A 104 14.47 -6.81 -3.37
N THR A 105 14.15 -7.97 -2.79
CA THR A 105 14.85 -9.23 -3.07
C THR A 105 13.98 -10.15 -3.90
N VAL A 106 14.62 -10.90 -4.78
CA VAL A 106 13.99 -11.78 -5.77
C VAL A 106 14.43 -13.24 -5.55
N LEU A 107 13.95 -14.15 -6.40
CA LEU A 107 14.34 -15.55 -6.52
C LEU A 107 14.19 -16.34 -5.21
N GLY A 108 13.14 -16.06 -4.43
CA GLY A 108 12.88 -16.77 -3.18
C GLY A 108 14.02 -16.63 -2.17
N SER A 109 14.69 -15.47 -2.10
CA SER A 109 15.85 -15.21 -1.23
C SER A 109 15.63 -15.52 0.27
N PHE A 110 14.38 -15.58 0.72
CA PHE A 110 13.97 -15.93 2.09
C PHE A 110 13.33 -17.33 2.18
N GLY A 111 13.63 -18.19 1.21
CA GLY A 111 12.97 -19.47 1.00
C GLY A 111 11.58 -19.32 0.39
N TYR A 112 11.05 -20.45 -0.03
CA TYR A 112 9.80 -20.55 -0.78
C TYR A 112 8.58 -20.58 0.14
N GLY A 113 7.51 -19.97 -0.31
CA GLY A 113 6.17 -20.17 0.22
C GLY A 113 5.62 -21.55 -0.14
N SER A 114 4.45 -21.84 0.42
CA SER A 114 3.69 -23.06 0.15
C SER A 114 2.19 -22.81 -0.06
N GLY A 115 1.79 -21.53 -0.02
CA GLY A 115 0.41 -21.08 -0.24
C GLY A 115 0.18 -20.63 -1.69
N PRO A 116 -0.92 -19.93 -1.98
CA PRO A 116 -1.08 -19.31 -3.29
C PRO A 116 -0.05 -18.18 -3.50
N VAL A 117 0.33 -17.93 -4.75
CA VAL A 117 0.87 -16.62 -5.15
C VAL A 117 -0.33 -15.71 -5.38
N LEU A 118 -0.38 -14.56 -4.69
CA LEU A 118 -1.56 -13.70 -4.66
C LEU A 118 -1.40 -12.42 -5.48
N LEU A 119 -0.17 -11.94 -5.67
CA LEU A 119 0.14 -10.74 -6.43
C LEU A 119 1.29 -11.02 -7.39
N ASP A 120 1.23 -10.38 -8.55
CA ASP A 120 2.20 -10.47 -9.65
C ASP A 120 2.20 -9.15 -10.46
N ASN A 121 3.33 -8.84 -11.10
CA ASN A 121 3.67 -7.56 -11.71
C ASN A 121 3.25 -6.39 -10.84
N VAL A 122 3.69 -6.40 -9.58
CA VAL A 122 3.40 -5.30 -8.65
C VAL A 122 4.15 -4.07 -9.16
N GLY A 123 3.44 -2.96 -9.28
CA GLY A 123 3.99 -1.71 -9.76
C GLY A 123 3.51 -0.54 -8.92
N CYS A 124 4.18 -0.29 -7.79
CA CYS A 124 3.91 0.84 -6.93
C CYS A 124 4.56 2.13 -7.46
N GLY A 125 3.88 3.27 -7.25
CA GLY A 125 4.49 4.59 -7.36
C GLY A 125 5.31 5.00 -6.12
N GLY A 126 5.21 4.23 -5.02
CA GLY A 126 5.89 4.47 -3.74
C GLY A 126 5.05 5.29 -2.74
N GLY A 127 3.88 5.77 -3.14
CA GLY A 127 2.98 6.63 -2.35
C GLY A 127 1.80 5.90 -1.70
N GLU A 128 1.59 4.64 -2.07
CA GLU A 128 0.43 3.83 -1.71
C GLU A 128 0.41 3.45 -0.22
N ALA A 129 -0.76 3.49 0.42
CA ALA A 129 -0.87 3.14 1.83
C ALA A 129 -0.63 1.65 2.09
N ARG A 130 -0.97 0.79 1.12
CA ARG A 130 -0.83 -0.66 1.19
C ARG A 130 -0.30 -1.21 -0.12
N LEU A 131 0.42 -2.32 -0.05
CA LEU A 131 0.91 -3.03 -1.23
C LEU A 131 -0.23 -3.48 -2.16
N ALA A 132 -1.37 -3.85 -1.57
CA ALA A 132 -2.58 -4.23 -2.28
C ALA A 132 -3.28 -3.07 -3.01
N ASP A 133 -2.85 -1.83 -2.80
CA ASP A 133 -3.39 -0.65 -3.49
C ASP A 133 -2.55 -0.27 -4.73
N CYS A 134 -1.38 -0.90 -4.92
CA CYS A 134 -0.53 -0.71 -6.09
C CYS A 134 -1.11 -1.39 -7.32
N PHE A 135 -0.62 -1.05 -8.52
CA PHE A 135 -0.93 -1.82 -9.71
C PHE A 135 -0.45 -3.27 -9.53
N HIS A 136 -1.23 -4.23 -10.02
CA HIS A 136 -0.93 -5.66 -10.09
C HIS A 136 -1.89 -6.34 -11.08
N LEU A 137 -1.56 -7.53 -11.60
CA LEU A 137 -2.41 -8.23 -12.60
C LEU A 137 -3.80 -8.64 -12.10
N GLY A 138 -3.99 -8.66 -10.78
CA GLY A 138 -5.22 -9.08 -10.13
C GLY A 138 -4.96 -10.22 -9.15
N TRP A 139 -5.83 -10.40 -8.16
CA TRP A 139 -5.64 -11.39 -7.12
C TRP A 139 -5.54 -12.81 -7.67
N GLY A 140 -4.41 -13.47 -7.41
CA GLY A 140 -4.14 -14.84 -7.84
C GLY A 140 -3.94 -15.00 -9.36
N GLN A 141 -3.83 -13.90 -10.11
CA GLN A 141 -3.44 -13.93 -11.51
C GLN A 141 -1.93 -13.79 -11.60
N HIS A 142 -1.26 -14.89 -11.95
CA HIS A 142 0.19 -14.94 -12.05
C HIS A 142 0.63 -16.08 -13.00
N ASN A 143 1.86 -16.00 -13.48
CA ASN A 143 2.55 -17.10 -14.17
C ASN A 143 3.72 -17.70 -13.35
N CYS A 144 3.92 -17.21 -12.12
CA CYS A 144 5.07 -17.57 -11.30
C CYS A 144 4.90 -18.87 -10.48
N GLY A 145 6.02 -19.47 -10.12
CA GLY A 145 6.13 -20.47 -9.06
C GLY A 145 6.95 -19.95 -7.87
N HIS A 146 6.89 -20.59 -6.70
CA HIS A 146 7.52 -20.05 -5.47
C HIS A 146 9.04 -19.84 -5.49
N HIS A 147 9.75 -20.36 -6.49
CA HIS A 147 11.13 -19.96 -6.73
C HIS A 147 11.31 -18.47 -7.07
N GLU A 148 10.21 -17.77 -7.38
CA GLU A 148 10.11 -16.35 -7.74
C GLU A 148 9.45 -15.54 -6.61
N ASP A 149 9.36 -16.08 -5.39
CA ASP A 149 8.74 -15.33 -4.29
C ASP A 149 9.60 -14.10 -3.92
N ALA A 150 8.95 -12.94 -3.92
CA ALA A 150 9.55 -11.66 -3.59
C ALA A 150 9.76 -11.48 -2.08
N GLY A 151 10.76 -10.66 -1.75
CA GLY A 151 11.12 -10.32 -0.38
C GLY A 151 11.62 -8.89 -0.24
N VAL A 152 11.88 -8.48 1.01
CA VAL A 152 12.46 -7.18 1.33
C VAL A 152 13.52 -7.26 2.42
N ILE A 153 14.43 -6.31 2.39
CA ILE A 153 15.31 -5.96 3.51
C ILE A 153 15.05 -4.50 3.85
N LEU A 154 14.69 -4.22 5.09
CA LEU A 154 14.36 -2.88 5.57
C LEU A 154 15.21 -2.55 6.81
N THR A 155 15.35 -1.27 7.12
CA THR A 155 15.90 -0.86 8.41
C THR A 155 14.86 -1.04 9.52
N PHE A 156 15.32 -1.31 10.73
CA PHE A 156 14.47 -1.26 11.91
C PHE A 156 14.28 0.20 12.32
N ASN A 157 13.05 0.66 12.44
CA ASN A 157 12.74 1.95 13.05
C ASN A 157 12.71 1.82 14.58
N GLY A 158 13.83 1.39 15.15
CA GLY A 158 13.97 1.26 16.59
C GLY A 158 14.21 2.64 17.22
N SER A 159 13.14 3.31 17.64
CA SER A 159 13.28 4.19 18.81
C SER A 159 13.64 3.29 20.00
N TYR A 160 14.70 3.63 20.72
CA TYR A 160 15.34 2.81 21.76
C TYR A 160 14.48 2.64 23.04
N GLN A 161 13.15 2.57 22.94
CA GLN A 161 12.23 2.54 24.10
C GLN A 161 11.39 1.28 24.24
N GLN A 162 11.59 0.22 23.45
CA GLN A 162 10.81 -1.01 23.65
C GLN A 162 11.58 -2.32 23.48
N MET A 163 12.86 -2.31 23.82
CA MET A 163 13.59 -3.52 24.22
C MET A 163 14.03 -3.32 25.66
N SER A 164 13.11 -3.50 26.61
CA SER A 164 13.52 -3.83 27.97
C SER A 164 14.24 -5.19 27.89
N PRO A 165 15.49 -5.31 28.35
CA PRO A 165 16.13 -6.62 28.45
C PRO A 165 15.27 -7.54 29.33
N PRO A 166 15.26 -8.87 29.08
CA PRO A 166 14.61 -9.81 29.99
C PRO A 166 15.21 -9.62 31.38
N ARG A 167 14.36 -9.49 32.41
CA ARG A 167 14.83 -9.58 33.80
C ARG A 167 15.37 -10.99 33.98
N GLU A 168 16.66 -11.10 34.27
CA GLU A 168 17.23 -12.31 34.83
C GLU A 168 16.63 -12.50 36.23
N GLU A 169 15.91 -13.60 36.44
CA GLU A 169 15.60 -14.18 37.76
C GLU A 169 16.57 -15.33 38.05
#